data_AF-A0A1G7VQ74-F1
#
_entry.id   AF-A0A1G7VQ74-F1
#
_cell.length_a   1.000
_cell.length_b   1.000
_cell.length_c   1.000
_cell.angle_alpha   90.00
_cell.angle_beta   90.00
_cell.angle_gamma   90.00
#
_symmetry.space_group_name_H-M   'P 1'
#
loop_
_entity.id
_entity.type
_entity.pdbx_description
1 polymer ?
#
loop_
_entity_poly.entity_id
_entity_poly.type
_entity_poly.pdbx_seq_one_letter_code
_entity_poly.pdbx_strand_id
1 'polypeptide(L)' 'MSTPDHDTPTTDDVMVPTENVSPDHHEHAKDPHPSEELLEARTQHEREQVGSDDA' A
#
# COMPACT_ATOMS: atom_id res chain seq x y z
N MET A 1 11.70 2.49 -32.16
CA MET A 1 10.50 2.94 -31.41
C MET A 1 9.31 2.32 -32.13
N SER A 2 8.75 1.22 -31.62
CA SER A 2 7.51 0.67 -32.16
C SER A 2 6.35 1.54 -31.72
N THR A 3 5.45 1.86 -32.65
CA THR A 3 4.16 2.49 -32.34
C THR A 3 3.32 1.51 -31.54
N PRO A 4 2.61 1.97 -30.49
CA PRO A 4 1.70 1.10 -29.74
C PRO A 4 0.62 0.55 -30.68
N ASP A 5 0.28 -0.73 -30.49
CA ASP A 5 -0.77 -1.41 -31.24
C ASP A 5 -2.12 -0.74 -30.92
N HIS A 6 -2.88 -0.36 -31.95
CA HIS A 6 -4.09 0.46 -31.83
C HIS A 6 -5.19 -0.24 -31.02
N ASP A 7 -5.14 -1.57 -30.95
CA ASP A 7 -6.11 -2.39 -30.22
C ASP A 7 -5.71 -2.64 -28.74
N THR A 8 -4.58 -2.08 -28.29
CA THR A 8 -4.14 -2.20 -26.89
C THR A 8 -4.45 -0.93 -26.11
N PRO A 9 -5.33 -0.99 -25.09
CA PRO A 9 -5.60 0.18 -24.27
C PRO A 9 -4.34 0.60 -23.50
N THR A 10 -4.12 1.91 -23.47
CA THR A 10 -2.98 2.58 -22.86
C THR A 10 -3.45 3.51 -21.73
N THR A 11 -2.51 4.03 -20.93
CA THR A 11 -2.83 5.01 -19.88
C THR A 11 -3.26 6.36 -20.46
N ASP A 12 -3.05 6.61 -21.75
CA ASP A 12 -3.53 7.83 -22.42
C ASP A 12 -5.03 7.74 -22.79
N ASP A 13 -5.62 6.54 -22.73
CA ASP A 13 -7.05 6.32 -23.00
C ASP A 13 -7.96 6.61 -21.79
N VAL A 14 -7.37 6.92 -20.64
CA VAL A 14 -8.13 7.29 -19.43
C VAL A 14 -8.16 8.81 -19.22
N MET A 15 -9.24 9.30 -18.61
CA MET A 15 -9.41 10.72 -18.34
C MET A 15 -8.31 11.25 -17.40
N VAL A 16 -7.79 12.44 -17.72
CA VAL A 16 -6.89 13.17 -16.81
C VAL A 16 -7.71 13.73 -15.64
N PRO A 17 -7.34 13.44 -14.38
CA PRO A 17 -7.99 14.05 -13.23
C PRO A 17 -7.87 15.58 -13.28
N THR A 18 -8.99 16.29 -13.14
CA THR A 18 -9.03 17.75 -13.13
C THR A 18 -9.02 18.34 -11.71
N GLU A 19 -9.06 17.48 -10.69
CA GLU A 19 -9.06 17.89 -9.28
C GLU A 19 -7.68 18.36 -8.84
N ASN A 20 -7.63 19.39 -8.01
CA ASN A 20 -6.38 19.85 -7.40
C ASN A 20 -6.07 19.00 -6.16
N VAL A 21 -5.01 18.19 -6.24
CA VAL A 21 -4.56 17.36 -5.12
C VAL A 21 -3.92 18.25 -4.06
N SER A 22 -4.56 18.34 -2.90
CA SER A 22 -3.93 18.86 -1.69
C SER A 22 -3.31 17.68 -0.95
N PRO A 23 -1.97 17.57 -0.86
CA PRO A 23 -1.36 16.51 -0.08
C PRO A 23 -1.72 16.72 1.40
N ASP A 24 -2.41 15.74 1.98
CA ASP A 24 -2.73 15.78 3.41
C ASP A 24 -1.51 15.32 4.22
N HIS A 25 -0.56 16.24 4.42
CA HIS A 25 0.61 15.96 5.24
C HIS A 25 0.30 15.88 6.75
N HIS A 26 -0.91 16.23 7.17
CA HIS A 26 -1.31 16.24 8.57
C HIS A 26 -1.85 14.88 9.02
N GLU A 27 -2.67 14.23 8.20
CA GLU A 27 -3.28 12.93 8.51
C GLU A 27 -2.48 11.74 7.94
N HIS A 28 -1.50 12.00 7.07
CA HIS A 28 -0.61 10.97 6.52
C HIS A 28 0.74 10.84 7.23
N ALA A 29 0.94 11.53 8.35
CA ALA A 29 1.92 11.09 9.33
C ALA A 29 1.39 9.76 9.89
N LYS A 30 1.72 8.67 9.18
CA LYS A 30 1.56 7.28 9.61
C LYS A 30 1.82 7.25 11.11
N ASP A 31 0.90 6.66 11.87
CA ASP A 31 1.01 6.51 13.32
C ASP A 31 2.47 6.34 13.76
N PRO A 32 2.88 6.93 14.91
CA PRO A 32 4.24 6.78 15.42
C PRO A 32 4.71 5.34 15.24
N HIS A 33 5.83 5.17 14.54
CA HIS A 33 6.32 3.82 14.23
C HIS A 33 6.31 3.01 15.53
N PRO A 34 5.55 1.89 15.58
CA PRO A 34 5.39 1.15 16.82
C PRO A 34 6.76 0.71 17.32
N SER A 35 6.93 0.65 18.64
CA SER A 35 8.16 0.13 19.22
C SER A 35 8.41 -1.30 18.76
N GLU A 36 9.68 -1.71 18.79
CA GLU A 36 10.08 -3.09 18.45
C GLU A 36 9.32 -4.11 19.32
N GLU A 37 9.14 -3.83 20.61
CA GLU A 37 8.34 -4.65 21.53
C GLU A 37 6.88 -4.84 21.05
N LEU A 38 6.22 -3.78 20.59
CA LEU A 38 4.85 -3.84 20.07
C LEU A 38 4.75 -4.57 18.72
N LEU A 39 5.84 -4.56 17.94
CA LEU A 39 5.94 -5.33 16.70
C LEU A 39 6.12 -6.82 16.99
N GLU A 40 6.98 -7.16 17.95
CA GLU A 40 7.20 -8.54 18.41
C GLU A 40 5.94 -9.15 19.01
N ALA A 41 5.24 -8.40 19.89
CA ALA A 41 4.01 -8.84 20.51
C ALA A 41 2.90 -9.12 19.47
N ARG A 42 2.74 -8.27 18.45
CA ARG A 42 1.80 -8.52 17.35
C ARG A 42 2.18 -9.76 16.55
N THR A 43 3.46 -9.90 16.21
CA THR A 43 3.96 -11.06 15.48
C THR A 43 3.66 -12.36 16.23
N GLN A 44 3.88 -12.38 17.54
CA GLN A 44 3.59 -13.53 18.38
C GLN A 44 2.09 -13.84 18.43
N HIS A 45 1.26 -12.82 18.67
CA HIS A 45 -0.20 -12.97 18.69
C HIS A 45 -0.76 -13.47 17.34
N GLU A 46 -0.17 -13.05 16.22
CA GLU A 46 -0.53 -13.56 14.89
C GLU A 46 -0.13 -15.03 14.70
N ARG A 47 1.06 -15.45 15.15
CA ARG A 47 1.49 -16.87 15.11
C ARG A 47 0.54 -17.78 15.90
N GLU A 48 0.13 -17.34 17.09
CA GLU A 48 -0.81 -18.07 17.96
C GLU A 48 -2.18 -18.24 17.29
N GLN A 49 -2.70 -17.18 16.66
CA GLN A 49 -4.00 -17.24 15.97
C GLN A 49 -3.99 -18.14 14.73
N VAL A 50 -2.87 -18.18 14.01
CA VAL A 50 -2.72 -19.01 12.80
C VAL A 50 -2.43 -20.48 13.17
N GLY A 51 -2.15 -20.77 14.44
CA GLY A 51 -1.74 -22.10 14.89
C GLY A 51 -0.37 -22.50 14.35
N SER A 52 0.49 -21.51 14.08
CA SER A 52 1.87 -21.70 13.64
C SER A 52 2.76 -22.11 14.81
N ASP A 53 2.41 -23.21 15.47
CA ASP A 53 3.29 -23.90 16.41
C ASP A 53 3.81 -25.14 15.67
N ASP A 54 5.05 -25.04 15.17
CA ASP A 54 5.85 -26.09 14.51
C ASP A 54 5.44 -26.54 13.08
N ALA A 55 6.22 -26.09 12.09
CA ALA A 55 6.43 -26.77 10.81
C ALA A 55 7.89 -26.56 10.32
#